data_AF-A0A352IPD5-F1
#
_entry.id   AF-A0A352IPD5-F1
#
_cell.length_a   1.000
_cell.length_b   1.000
_cell.length_c   1.000
_cell.angle_alpha   90.00
_cell.angle_beta   90.00
_cell.angle_gamma   90.00
#
_symmetry.space_group_name_H-M   'P 1'
#
loop_
_entity.id
_entity.type
_entity.pdbx_description
1 polymer ?
#
loop_
_entity_poly.entity_id
_entity_poly.type
_entity_poly.pdbx_seq_one_letter_code
_entity_poly.pdbx_strand_id
1 'polypeptide(L)'
;MRSVHRTRLTFTLLGTLALSGCLDDGGGSGDDRSTGRVNFNGFNGLSYQTASQSGTTNAAGEFRYYPGETLTFRVGDLPLVSDVPARQYVTLLEFFETTRTGLQTPMVDDEGLSTHTLTEQNVLENTTLMNLSRFLMLLNWSQNVAEGDGIDIRDWVIRQLNAALPGLTAPIDFSVSESEFTANNPMSPANQLLAAICFYPEDDELCEEPPTQEEIDNAPPRPENDEDRDPDIEYSEDLQAKKDRIENAVRTMEDIDSEDAQTYLTRELKAISTTVANRYFLD
;
A
#
# COMPACT_ATOMS: atom_id res chain seq x y z
N MET A 1 -37.21 67.66 -68.05
CA MET A 1 -37.42 67.00 -69.36
C MET A 1 -37.62 65.50 -69.12
N ARG A 2 -38.68 64.94 -69.71
CA ARG A 2 -38.96 63.51 -69.98
C ARG A 2 -39.20 62.55 -68.79
N SER A 3 -40.49 62.26 -68.60
CA SER A 3 -41.18 60.95 -68.51
C SER A 3 -40.29 59.70 -68.64
N VAL A 4 -40.56 58.57 -67.97
CA VAL A 4 -41.62 57.60 -68.36
C VAL A 4 -41.76 56.50 -67.27
N HIS A 5 -43.01 56.17 -66.97
CA HIS A 5 -43.51 54.97 -66.26
C HIS A 5 -43.28 53.68 -67.08
N ARG A 6 -43.00 52.54 -66.44
CA ARG A 6 -43.32 51.14 -66.85
C ARG A 6 -42.60 50.18 -65.88
N THR A 7 -43.02 48.96 -65.51
CA THR A 7 -44.28 48.19 -65.48
C THR A 7 -43.97 46.94 -64.64
N ARG A 8 -44.99 46.39 -63.98
CA ARG A 8 -45.11 45.13 -63.22
C ARG A 8 -44.39 43.87 -63.79
N LEU A 9 -43.98 42.95 -62.91
CA LEU A 9 -44.45 41.54 -62.73
C LEU A 9 -43.42 40.75 -61.87
N THR A 10 -43.70 40.35 -60.62
CA THR A 10 -44.20 39.04 -60.11
C THR A 10 -43.23 37.84 -60.13
N PHE A 11 -43.19 37.12 -58.98
CA PHE A 11 -42.73 35.72 -58.74
C PHE A 11 -41.19 35.52 -58.75
N THR A 12 -40.51 34.91 -57.77
CA THR A 12 -40.75 33.60 -57.12
C THR A 12 -39.85 33.40 -55.89
N LEU A 13 -40.35 32.58 -54.97
CA LEU A 13 -39.78 31.94 -53.77
C LEU A 13 -38.42 31.21 -53.97
N LEU A 14 -37.57 31.22 -52.91
CA LEU A 14 -36.58 30.22 -52.40
C LEU A 14 -35.47 31.04 -51.68
N GLY A 15 -35.14 30.91 -50.38
CA GLY A 15 -35.17 29.76 -49.50
C GLY A 15 -33.73 29.26 -49.26
N THR A 16 -32.98 29.88 -48.34
CA THR A 16 -31.87 29.29 -47.53
C THR A 16 -31.16 30.39 -46.72
N LEU A 17 -31.55 30.58 -45.45
CA LEU A 17 -30.67 31.17 -44.44
C LEU A 17 -29.90 30.03 -43.79
N ALA A 18 -28.61 29.91 -44.09
CA ALA A 18 -27.70 29.06 -43.33
C ALA A 18 -27.34 29.79 -42.03
N LEU A 19 -28.08 29.49 -40.95
CA LEU A 19 -27.53 29.67 -39.60
C LEU A 19 -26.56 28.51 -39.36
N SER A 20 -25.26 28.77 -39.44
CA SER A 20 -24.24 27.91 -38.87
C SER A 20 -24.29 28.02 -37.35
N GLY A 21 -25.20 27.26 -36.74
CA GLY A 21 -25.08 26.90 -35.33
C GLY A 21 -23.97 25.86 -35.21
N CYS A 22 -22.83 26.27 -34.66
CA CYS A 22 -21.84 25.33 -34.15
C CYS A 22 -22.41 24.75 -32.85
N LEU A 23 -23.17 23.66 -32.99
CA LEU A 23 -23.39 22.71 -31.92
C LEU A 23 -22.13 21.84 -31.88
N ASP A 24 -21.18 22.27 -31.06
CA ASP A 24 -20.05 21.44 -30.65
C ASP A 24 -20.62 20.35 -29.73
N ASP A 25 -21.05 19.25 -30.33
CA ASP A 25 -21.35 18.00 -29.65
C ASP A 25 -20.01 17.34 -29.28
N GLY A 26 -19.35 17.97 -28.30
CA GLY A 26 -18.22 17.39 -27.59
C GLY A 26 -18.75 16.24 -26.72
N GLY A 27 -18.96 15.09 -27.35
CA GLY A 27 -19.24 13.82 -26.70
C GLY A 27 -18.06 13.38 -25.83
N GLY A 28 -17.87 14.07 -24.71
CA GLY A 28 -17.13 13.54 -23.57
C GLY A 28 -17.93 12.38 -23.02
N SER A 29 -17.57 11.17 -23.41
CA SER A 29 -18.01 9.97 -22.71
C SER A 29 -17.53 10.13 -21.26
N GLY A 30 -18.43 10.61 -20.39
CA GLY A 30 -18.17 10.78 -18.97
C GLY A 30 -17.80 9.42 -18.42
N ASP A 31 -16.52 9.22 -18.16
CA ASP A 31 -16.08 8.07 -17.38
C ASP A 31 -16.51 8.39 -15.94
N ASP A 32 -17.68 7.90 -15.53
CA ASP A 32 -18.25 8.05 -14.16
C ASP A 32 -17.38 7.36 -13.08
N ARG A 33 -16.17 6.95 -13.45
CA ARG A 33 -15.19 6.26 -12.63
C ARG A 33 -14.51 7.24 -11.69
N SER A 34 -14.57 6.92 -10.41
CA SER A 34 -13.86 7.63 -9.36
C SER A 34 -12.44 7.07 -9.20
N THR A 35 -11.53 7.93 -8.73
CA THR A 35 -10.21 7.51 -8.24
C THR A 35 -10.20 7.68 -6.73
N GLY A 36 -9.92 6.59 -6.02
CA GLY A 36 -9.73 6.56 -4.57
C GLY A 36 -8.27 6.36 -4.22
N ARG A 37 -7.93 6.50 -2.93
CA ARG A 37 -6.58 6.29 -2.40
C ARG A 37 -6.60 5.38 -1.18
N VAL A 38 -5.71 4.40 -1.16
CA VAL A 38 -5.40 3.63 0.05
C VAL A 38 -4.42 4.43 0.89
N ASN A 39 -4.83 4.73 2.12
CA ASN A 39 -4.15 5.65 3.03
C ASN A 39 -3.93 7.05 2.42
N PHE A 40 -3.40 7.98 3.21
CA PHE A 40 -3.25 9.37 2.78
C PHE A 40 -1.90 9.63 2.11
N ASN A 41 -0.83 9.19 2.77
CA ASN A 41 0.55 9.39 2.31
C ASN A 41 0.94 8.41 1.19
N GLY A 42 0.04 7.49 0.84
CA GLY A 42 0.17 6.57 -0.26
C GLY A 42 0.47 5.13 0.16
N PHE A 43 0.21 4.23 -0.77
CA PHE A 43 0.44 2.80 -0.58
C PHE A 43 0.71 2.17 -1.95
N ASN A 44 1.98 2.01 -2.32
CA ASN A 44 2.39 1.39 -3.57
C ASN A 44 2.43 -0.14 -3.46
N GLY A 45 2.03 -0.82 -4.55
CA GLY A 45 2.25 -2.26 -4.69
C GLY A 45 1.11 -3.16 -4.21
N LEU A 46 -0.07 -2.62 -3.88
CA LEU A 46 -1.26 -3.43 -3.62
C LEU A 46 -2.01 -3.70 -4.92
N SER A 47 -2.25 -4.98 -5.21
CA SER A 47 -3.21 -5.38 -6.23
C SER A 47 -4.63 -5.13 -5.70
N TYR A 48 -5.44 -4.40 -6.45
CA TYR A 48 -6.85 -4.16 -6.13
C TYR A 48 -7.77 -4.72 -7.21
N GLN A 49 -8.96 -5.14 -6.79
CA GLN A 49 -10.02 -5.60 -7.68
C GLN A 49 -11.37 -5.12 -7.19
N THR A 50 -12.18 -4.56 -8.09
CA THR A 50 -13.61 -4.30 -7.91
C THR A 50 -14.42 -5.16 -8.87
N ALA A 51 -15.75 -4.96 -8.92
CA ALA A 51 -16.60 -5.64 -9.88
C ALA A 51 -16.26 -5.29 -11.35
N SER A 52 -15.69 -4.11 -11.61
CA SER A 52 -15.41 -3.62 -12.96
C SER A 52 -13.96 -3.21 -13.21
N GLN A 53 -13.16 -2.98 -12.16
CA GLN A 53 -11.78 -2.50 -12.27
C GLN A 53 -10.81 -3.48 -11.60
N SER A 54 -9.59 -3.50 -12.10
CA SER A 54 -8.45 -4.10 -11.41
C SER A 54 -7.18 -3.34 -11.74
N GLY A 55 -6.18 -3.46 -10.89
CA GLY A 55 -4.88 -2.83 -11.10
C GLY A 55 -3.99 -2.97 -9.88
N THR A 56 -2.90 -2.22 -9.88
CA THR A 56 -1.98 -2.11 -8.75
C THR A 56 -1.95 -0.65 -8.32
N THR A 57 -1.99 -0.41 -7.02
CA THR A 57 -1.88 0.94 -6.47
C THR A 57 -0.50 1.53 -6.76
N ASN A 58 -0.48 2.81 -7.11
CA ASN A 58 0.76 3.55 -7.37
C ASN A 58 1.32 4.17 -6.07
N ALA A 59 2.39 4.97 -6.18
CA ALA A 59 2.98 5.69 -5.04
C ALA A 59 1.99 6.54 -4.24
N ALA A 60 0.92 7.06 -4.85
CA ALA A 60 -0.13 7.83 -4.18
C ALA A 60 -1.25 6.94 -3.61
N GLY A 61 -1.12 5.61 -3.69
CA GLY A 61 -2.14 4.66 -3.24
C GLY A 61 -3.36 4.57 -4.14
N GLU A 62 -3.29 5.06 -5.38
CA GLU A 62 -4.49 5.27 -6.20
C GLU A 62 -5.09 3.97 -6.74
N PHE A 63 -6.41 3.87 -6.66
CA PHE A 63 -7.21 2.81 -7.30
C PHE A 63 -8.43 3.42 -8.00
N ARG A 64 -8.98 2.70 -8.98
CA ARG A 64 -10.16 3.13 -9.73
C ARG A 64 -11.38 2.29 -9.39
N TYR A 65 -12.55 2.91 -9.32
CA TYR A 65 -13.81 2.23 -8.97
C TYR A 65 -15.02 3.01 -9.47
N TYR A 66 -16.17 2.33 -9.59
CA TYR A 66 -17.47 3.00 -9.68
C TYR A 66 -18.13 3.11 -8.29
N PRO A 67 -18.84 4.21 -7.98
CA PRO A 67 -19.53 4.36 -6.70
C PRO A 67 -20.43 3.17 -6.38
N GLY A 68 -20.32 2.65 -5.14
CA GLY A 68 -21.08 1.50 -4.65
C GLY A 68 -20.39 0.14 -4.84
N GLU A 69 -19.26 0.09 -5.55
CA GLU A 69 -18.44 -1.12 -5.61
C GLU A 69 -17.68 -1.40 -4.30
N THR A 70 -17.25 -2.65 -4.13
CA THR A 70 -16.31 -3.07 -3.08
C THR A 70 -14.96 -3.41 -3.68
N LEU A 71 -13.93 -3.38 -2.84
CA LEU A 71 -12.53 -3.66 -3.14
C LEU A 71 -12.13 -4.97 -2.49
N THR A 72 -11.34 -5.74 -3.24
CA THR A 72 -10.49 -6.81 -2.72
C THR A 72 -9.04 -6.37 -2.88
N PHE A 73 -8.26 -6.42 -1.80
CA PHE A 73 -6.83 -6.10 -1.83
C PHE A 73 -5.99 -7.35 -1.63
N ARG A 74 -4.87 -7.40 -2.36
CA ARG A 74 -3.83 -8.43 -2.28
C ARG A 74 -2.46 -7.77 -2.37
N VAL A 75 -1.43 -8.42 -1.83
CA VAL A 75 -0.03 -8.09 -2.12
C VAL A 75 0.59 -9.27 -2.85
N GLY A 76 0.94 -9.09 -4.12
CA GLY A 76 1.21 -10.24 -5.00
C GLY A 76 0.03 -11.22 -4.99
N ASP A 77 0.33 -12.48 -4.67
CA ASP A 77 -0.64 -13.57 -4.59
C ASP A 77 -1.23 -13.75 -3.17
N LEU A 78 -0.76 -12.98 -2.17
CA LEU A 78 -1.27 -13.03 -0.80
C LEU A 78 -2.56 -12.21 -0.66
N PRO A 79 -3.72 -12.84 -0.38
CA PRO A 79 -4.95 -12.11 -0.09
C PRO A 79 -4.85 -11.37 1.25
N LEU A 80 -5.27 -10.10 1.26
CA LEU A 80 -5.28 -9.27 2.47
C LEU A 80 -6.69 -9.11 3.02
N VAL A 81 -7.62 -8.68 2.17
CA VAL A 81 -9.01 -8.39 2.57
C VAL A 81 -9.94 -8.38 1.34
N SER A 82 -11.21 -8.68 1.56
CA SER A 82 -12.29 -8.52 0.58
C SER A 82 -13.41 -7.64 1.13
N ASP A 83 -14.31 -7.22 0.25
CA ASP A 83 -15.56 -6.53 0.62
C ASP A 83 -15.36 -5.19 1.36
N VAL A 84 -14.30 -4.47 0.98
CA VAL A 84 -14.04 -3.12 1.48
C VAL A 84 -14.78 -2.09 0.61
N PRO A 85 -15.71 -1.27 1.14
CA PRO A 85 -16.42 -0.28 0.34
C PRO A 85 -15.46 0.70 -0.34
N ALA A 86 -15.60 0.83 -1.66
CA ALA A 86 -14.75 1.73 -2.45
C ALA A 86 -15.15 3.20 -2.22
N ARG A 87 -14.18 4.04 -1.85
CA ARG A 87 -14.36 5.45 -1.47
C ARG A 87 -13.16 6.29 -1.88
N GLN A 88 -13.27 7.61 -1.74
CA GLN A 88 -12.18 8.54 -2.07
C GLN A 88 -10.91 8.25 -1.24
N TYR A 89 -11.08 7.91 0.04
CA TYR A 89 -10.01 7.42 0.91
C TYR A 89 -10.47 6.12 1.55
N VAL A 90 -9.57 5.15 1.62
CA VAL A 90 -9.75 3.89 2.34
C VAL A 90 -8.53 3.71 3.22
N THR A 91 -8.73 3.69 4.54
CA THR A 91 -7.64 3.40 5.48
C THR A 91 -7.57 1.91 5.83
N LEU A 92 -6.43 1.43 6.32
CA LEU A 92 -6.35 0.07 6.87
C LEU A 92 -7.38 -0.16 7.99
N LEU A 93 -7.73 0.87 8.76
CA LEU A 93 -8.76 0.81 9.80
C LEU A 93 -10.16 0.42 9.25
N GLU A 94 -10.41 0.65 7.96
CA GLU A 94 -11.67 0.31 7.29
C GLU A 94 -11.64 -1.05 6.58
N PHE A 95 -10.52 -1.77 6.61
CA PHE A 95 -10.39 -3.06 5.92
C PHE A 95 -11.38 -4.08 6.48
N PHE A 96 -11.46 -4.21 7.81
CA PHE A 96 -12.36 -5.16 8.46
C PHE A 96 -13.71 -4.54 8.80
N GLU A 97 -14.79 -5.31 8.65
CA GLU A 97 -16.15 -4.83 8.94
C GLU A 97 -16.31 -4.42 10.42
N THR A 98 -15.67 -5.14 11.33
CA THR A 98 -15.73 -4.88 12.78
C THR A 98 -15.15 -3.51 13.12
N THR A 99 -13.94 -3.20 12.66
CA THR A 99 -13.29 -1.91 12.88
C THR A 99 -14.01 -0.78 12.15
N ARG A 100 -14.43 -1.02 10.89
CA ARG A 100 -15.21 -0.06 10.09
C ARG A 100 -16.55 0.32 10.74
N THR A 101 -17.24 -0.64 11.33
CA THR A 101 -18.51 -0.38 12.03
C THR A 101 -18.27 0.34 13.35
N GLY A 102 -17.20 -0.03 14.08
CA GLY A 102 -16.77 0.67 15.28
C GLY A 102 -16.56 2.17 15.04
N LEU A 103 -15.85 2.52 13.96
CA LEU A 103 -15.56 3.91 13.57
C LEU A 103 -16.81 4.78 13.33
N GLN A 104 -17.98 4.19 13.07
CA GLN A 104 -19.22 4.95 12.80
C GLN A 104 -19.87 5.50 14.07
N THR A 105 -19.49 4.99 15.25
CA THR A 105 -20.13 5.37 16.52
C THR A 105 -19.13 6.08 17.43
N PRO A 106 -19.32 7.37 17.75
CA PRO A 106 -18.49 8.03 18.75
C PRO A 106 -18.71 7.43 20.13
N MET A 107 -17.66 7.34 20.93
CA MET A 107 -17.73 6.98 22.33
C MET A 107 -17.93 8.23 23.20
N VAL A 108 -18.28 8.04 24.46
CA VAL A 108 -18.47 9.12 25.44
C VAL A 108 -17.27 9.13 26.38
N ASP A 109 -16.66 10.30 26.59
CA ASP A 109 -15.56 10.48 27.54
C ASP A 109 -16.03 10.63 28.99
N ASP A 110 -15.08 10.77 29.91
CA ASP A 110 -15.35 10.92 31.35
C ASP A 110 -16.14 12.20 31.70
N GLU A 111 -16.19 13.18 30.79
CA GLU A 111 -16.95 14.43 30.93
C GLU A 111 -18.37 14.33 30.32
N GLY A 112 -18.72 13.19 29.72
CA GLY A 112 -20.02 12.98 29.08
C GLY A 112 -20.10 13.52 27.66
N LEU A 113 -18.96 13.83 27.02
CA LEU A 113 -18.90 14.36 25.66
C LEU A 113 -18.64 13.25 24.65
N SER A 114 -19.34 13.32 23.51
CA SER A 114 -19.12 12.37 22.41
C SER A 114 -17.83 12.71 21.65
N THR A 115 -16.95 11.72 21.47
CA THR A 115 -15.68 11.84 20.76
C THR A 115 -15.36 10.61 19.91
N HIS A 116 -14.79 10.82 18.72
CA HIS A 116 -14.26 9.75 17.89
C HIS A 116 -12.84 9.34 18.29
N THR A 117 -12.10 10.14 19.07
CA THR A 117 -10.74 9.79 19.49
C THR A 117 -10.71 8.49 20.30
N LEU A 118 -11.67 8.31 21.22
CA LEU A 118 -11.78 7.07 22.00
C LEU A 118 -12.20 5.88 21.12
N THR A 119 -13.10 6.11 20.16
CA THR A 119 -13.48 5.08 19.18
C THR A 119 -12.27 4.63 18.35
N GLU A 120 -11.47 5.58 17.87
CA GLU A 120 -10.24 5.34 17.11
C GLU A 120 -9.23 4.52 17.94
N GLN A 121 -9.05 4.86 19.21
CA GLN A 121 -8.19 4.09 20.12
C GLN A 121 -8.70 2.66 20.32
N ASN A 122 -10.01 2.46 20.48
CA ASN A 122 -10.56 1.13 20.68
C ASN A 122 -10.44 0.23 19.43
N VAL A 123 -10.63 0.78 18.21
CA VAL A 123 -10.45 -0.04 17.00
C VAL A 123 -9.00 -0.46 16.76
N LEU A 124 -8.04 0.30 17.27
CA LEU A 124 -6.61 -0.02 17.22
C LEU A 124 -6.23 -1.20 18.13
N GLU A 125 -7.09 -1.61 19.06
CA GLU A 125 -6.90 -2.83 19.87
C GLU A 125 -7.22 -4.11 19.08
N ASN A 126 -7.73 -3.99 17.84
CA ASN A 126 -8.07 -5.14 17.02
C ASN A 126 -6.81 -5.90 16.56
N THR A 127 -6.64 -7.13 17.03
CA THR A 127 -5.48 -7.99 16.74
C THR A 127 -5.27 -8.22 15.24
N THR A 128 -6.34 -8.47 14.47
CA THR A 128 -6.23 -8.71 13.02
C THR A 128 -5.73 -7.48 12.28
N LEU A 129 -6.24 -6.30 12.65
CA LEU A 129 -5.76 -5.02 12.13
C LEU A 129 -4.28 -4.80 12.46
N MET A 130 -3.87 -5.06 13.71
CA MET A 130 -2.48 -4.88 14.12
C MET A 130 -1.53 -5.83 13.39
N ASN A 131 -1.85 -7.13 13.33
CA ASN A 131 -1.05 -8.12 12.61
C ASN A 131 -0.90 -7.76 11.13
N LEU A 132 -2.01 -7.39 10.46
CA LEU A 132 -1.98 -6.99 9.05
C LEU A 132 -1.19 -5.70 8.85
N SER A 133 -1.38 -4.70 9.70
CA SER A 133 -0.70 -3.40 9.55
C SER A 133 0.80 -3.53 9.76
N ARG A 134 1.24 -4.24 10.81
CA ARG A 134 2.66 -4.51 11.09
C ARG A 134 3.30 -5.29 9.94
N PHE A 135 2.63 -6.33 9.46
CA PHE A 135 3.13 -7.12 8.33
C PHE A 135 3.31 -6.28 7.06
N LEU A 136 2.32 -5.44 6.73
CA LEU A 136 2.41 -4.56 5.56
C LEU A 136 3.50 -3.48 5.72
N MET A 137 3.71 -2.96 6.93
CA MET A 137 4.83 -2.06 7.21
C MET A 137 6.18 -2.76 7.05
N LEU A 138 6.30 -4.02 7.45
CA LEU A 138 7.53 -4.81 7.27
C LEU A 138 7.82 -5.14 5.80
N LEU A 139 6.81 -5.15 4.93
CA LEU A 139 7.00 -5.27 3.48
C LEU A 139 7.46 -3.96 2.81
N ASN A 140 7.39 -2.83 3.52
CA ASN A 140 7.85 -1.55 3.00
C ASN A 140 9.36 -1.60 2.68
N TRP A 141 9.77 -1.11 1.52
CA TRP A 141 11.16 -1.17 1.09
C TRP A 141 12.15 -0.66 2.14
N SER A 142 11.88 0.49 2.77
CA SER A 142 12.79 1.13 3.74
C SER A 142 12.70 0.62 5.18
N GLN A 143 11.96 -0.47 5.45
CA GLN A 143 11.59 -1.00 6.78
C GLN A 143 10.74 -0.02 7.60
N ASN A 144 11.23 1.20 7.82
CA ASN A 144 10.54 2.28 8.49
C ASN A 144 9.71 3.10 7.51
N VAL A 145 8.55 3.57 7.96
CA VAL A 145 7.68 4.49 7.21
C VAL A 145 7.76 5.87 7.86
N ALA A 146 8.66 6.73 7.35
CA ALA A 146 8.90 8.05 7.91
C ALA A 146 7.64 8.95 7.86
N GLU A 147 7.62 10.02 8.66
CA GLU A 147 6.51 10.96 8.66
C GLU A 147 6.34 11.62 7.28
N GLY A 148 5.11 11.55 6.74
CA GLY A 148 4.80 12.07 5.41
C GLY A 148 5.01 11.06 4.27
N ASP A 149 5.65 9.92 4.55
CA ASP A 149 5.85 8.85 3.57
C ASP A 149 4.76 7.78 3.69
N GLY A 150 4.42 7.19 2.53
CA GLY A 150 3.56 6.01 2.42
C GLY A 150 4.35 4.70 2.46
N ILE A 151 3.62 3.59 2.32
CA ILE A 151 4.25 2.26 2.17
C ILE A 151 4.63 2.05 0.70
N ASP A 152 5.87 1.64 0.43
CA ASP A 152 6.38 1.27 -0.89
C ASP A 152 6.75 -0.22 -0.95
N ILE A 153 5.83 -1.07 -1.44
CA ILE A 153 6.11 -2.48 -1.71
C ILE A 153 6.53 -2.63 -3.17
N ARG A 154 7.83 -2.80 -3.40
CA ARG A 154 8.40 -2.87 -4.75
C ARG A 154 8.18 -4.22 -5.41
N ASP A 155 8.20 -4.24 -6.75
CA ASP A 155 8.06 -5.46 -7.55
C ASP A 155 9.07 -6.56 -7.19
N TRP A 156 10.29 -6.19 -6.77
CA TRP A 156 11.29 -7.15 -6.28
C TRP A 156 10.84 -7.88 -5.02
N VAL A 157 10.26 -7.14 -4.06
CA VAL A 157 9.68 -7.71 -2.83
C VAL A 157 8.50 -8.61 -3.18
N ILE A 158 7.61 -8.17 -4.08
CA ILE A 158 6.43 -8.94 -4.52
C ILE A 158 6.84 -10.24 -5.21
N ARG A 159 7.88 -10.22 -6.06
CA ARG A 159 8.39 -11.43 -6.75
C ARG A 159 8.87 -12.48 -5.74
N GLN A 160 9.67 -12.08 -4.76
CA GLN A 160 10.18 -12.97 -3.72
C GLN A 160 9.04 -13.49 -2.84
N LEU A 161 8.11 -12.62 -2.45
CA LEU A 161 6.91 -12.98 -1.71
C LEU A 161 6.13 -14.09 -2.45
N ASN A 162 5.84 -13.92 -3.74
CA ASN A 162 5.11 -14.92 -4.52
C ASN A 162 5.87 -16.25 -4.65
N ALA A 163 7.20 -16.20 -4.78
CA ALA A 163 8.03 -17.40 -4.83
C ALA A 163 8.03 -18.17 -3.50
N ALA A 164 7.94 -17.47 -2.38
CA ALA A 164 7.97 -18.05 -1.04
C ALA A 164 6.61 -18.61 -0.56
N LEU A 165 5.48 -18.02 -0.99
CA LEU A 165 4.14 -18.42 -0.54
C LEU A 165 3.83 -19.93 -0.60
N PRO A 166 4.19 -20.69 -1.67
CA PRO A 166 3.93 -22.13 -1.73
C PRO A 166 4.75 -22.97 -0.75
N GLY A 167 5.84 -22.42 -0.21
CA GLY A 167 6.76 -23.10 0.71
C GLY A 167 6.42 -22.93 2.19
N LEU A 168 5.45 -22.09 2.53
CA LEU A 168 5.05 -21.83 3.92
C LEU A 168 4.42 -23.08 4.57
N THR A 169 4.66 -23.26 5.87
CA THR A 169 4.09 -24.41 6.61
C THR A 169 2.57 -24.35 6.74
N ALA A 170 1.99 -23.15 6.68
CA ALA A 170 0.57 -22.87 6.68
C ALA A 170 0.30 -21.51 5.99
N PRO A 171 -0.94 -21.23 5.58
CA PRO A 171 -1.32 -19.89 5.13
C PRO A 171 -1.10 -18.84 6.23
N ILE A 172 -0.81 -17.60 5.85
CA ILE A 172 -0.74 -16.48 6.78
C ILE A 172 -2.16 -16.15 7.25
N ASP A 173 -2.39 -16.28 8.55
CA ASP A 173 -3.64 -15.93 9.20
C ASP A 173 -3.41 -14.72 10.12
N PHE A 174 -3.90 -13.55 9.72
CA PHE A 174 -3.78 -12.33 10.51
C PHE A 174 -4.66 -12.36 11.78
N SER A 175 -5.60 -13.29 11.90
CA SER A 175 -6.56 -13.34 13.01
C SER A 175 -6.07 -14.06 14.27
N VAL A 176 -4.94 -14.76 14.18
CA VAL A 176 -4.31 -15.43 15.32
C VAL A 176 -3.82 -14.43 16.37
N SER A 177 -3.52 -14.92 17.57
CA SER A 177 -2.96 -14.08 18.64
C SER A 177 -1.62 -13.46 18.22
N GLU A 178 -1.29 -12.29 18.75
CA GLU A 178 -0.01 -11.63 18.48
C GLU A 178 1.18 -12.57 18.75
N SER A 179 1.18 -13.26 19.89
CA SER A 179 2.23 -14.23 20.26
C SER A 179 2.42 -15.36 19.23
N GLU A 180 1.33 -15.82 18.61
CA GLU A 180 1.39 -16.82 17.55
C GLU A 180 1.88 -16.21 16.22
N PHE A 181 1.42 -15.00 15.91
CA PHE A 181 1.79 -14.29 14.68
C PHE A 181 3.27 -13.89 14.65
N THR A 182 3.84 -13.53 15.80
CA THR A 182 5.24 -13.12 15.95
C THR A 182 6.19 -14.25 16.31
N ALA A 183 5.71 -15.51 16.40
CA ALA A 183 6.51 -16.63 16.88
C ALA A 183 7.78 -16.86 16.03
N ASN A 184 8.92 -17.03 16.70
CA ASN A 184 10.22 -17.33 16.08
C ASN A 184 10.64 -18.80 16.25
N ASN A 185 9.99 -19.56 17.14
CA ASN A 185 10.29 -20.98 17.34
C ASN A 185 9.06 -21.80 17.83
N PRO A 186 8.44 -22.64 16.97
CA PRO A 186 8.66 -22.67 15.51
C PRO A 186 8.27 -21.34 14.88
N MET A 187 8.90 -21.01 13.76
CA MET A 187 8.65 -19.74 13.08
C MET A 187 7.22 -19.68 12.55
N SER A 188 6.51 -18.57 12.80
CA SER A 188 5.17 -18.32 12.26
C SER A 188 5.21 -18.25 10.72
N PRO A 189 4.09 -18.50 10.01
CA PRO A 189 4.04 -18.32 8.56
C PRO A 189 4.43 -16.91 8.09
N ALA A 190 4.14 -15.88 8.89
CA ALA A 190 4.53 -14.51 8.58
C ALA A 190 6.06 -14.32 8.64
N ASN A 191 6.69 -14.81 9.72
CA ASN A 191 8.15 -14.77 9.86
C ASN A 191 8.86 -15.66 8.83
N GLN A 192 8.28 -16.81 8.47
CA GLN A 192 8.81 -17.65 7.38
C GLN A 192 8.82 -16.91 6.04
N LEU A 193 7.75 -16.15 5.75
CA LEU A 193 7.68 -15.35 4.54
C LEU A 193 8.68 -14.19 4.56
N LEU A 194 8.79 -13.47 5.67
CA LEU A 194 9.76 -12.37 5.81
C LEU A 194 11.21 -12.86 5.69
N ALA A 195 11.52 -14.04 6.24
CA ALA A 195 12.83 -14.67 6.11
C ALA A 195 13.21 -15.07 4.68
N ALA A 196 12.21 -15.21 3.79
CA ALA A 196 12.43 -15.54 2.39
C ALA A 196 12.53 -14.32 1.46
N ILE A 197 12.48 -13.09 2.00
CA ILE A 197 12.49 -11.85 1.22
C ILE A 197 13.75 -11.04 1.55
N CYS A 198 14.56 -10.74 0.53
CA CYS A 198 15.61 -9.74 0.62
C CYS A 198 15.07 -8.34 0.28
N PHE A 199 15.22 -7.40 1.21
CA PHE A 199 14.79 -6.00 1.07
C PHE A 199 15.90 -5.05 0.58
N TYR A 200 16.96 -5.61 0.00
CA TYR A 200 18.08 -4.89 -0.58
C TYR A 200 18.09 -5.07 -2.10
N PRO A 201 18.87 -4.25 -2.84
CA PRO A 201 19.03 -4.43 -4.28
C PRO A 201 19.49 -5.85 -4.65
N GLU A 202 19.16 -6.32 -5.85
CA GLU A 202 19.40 -7.71 -6.31
C GLU A 202 20.87 -8.16 -6.18
N ASP A 203 21.83 -7.24 -6.33
CA ASP A 203 23.28 -7.50 -6.25
C ASP A 203 23.89 -7.13 -4.87
N ASP A 204 23.07 -6.95 -3.84
CA ASP A 204 23.55 -6.64 -2.49
C ASP A 204 24.05 -7.92 -1.80
N GLU A 205 25.20 -7.83 -1.11
CA GLU A 205 25.78 -8.94 -0.35
C GLU A 205 24.79 -9.54 0.67
N LEU A 206 23.88 -8.70 1.19
CA LEU A 206 22.85 -9.11 2.15
C LEU A 206 21.74 -9.97 1.52
N CYS A 207 21.65 -10.04 0.19
CA CYS A 207 20.73 -10.93 -0.53
C CYS A 207 21.36 -12.29 -0.91
N GLU A 208 22.64 -12.50 -0.64
CA GLU A 208 23.31 -13.76 -0.92
C GLU A 208 22.90 -14.85 0.10
N GLU A 209 23.11 -16.11 -0.26
CA GLU A 209 22.94 -17.20 0.70
C GLU A 209 23.97 -17.07 1.83
N PRO A 210 23.56 -17.19 3.10
CA PRO A 210 24.48 -17.07 4.22
C PRO A 210 25.52 -18.20 4.18
N PRO A 211 26.82 -17.89 4.41
CA PRO A 211 27.87 -18.90 4.51
C PRO A 211 27.48 -20.02 5.48
N THR A 212 27.66 -21.25 5.04
CA THR A 212 27.39 -22.43 5.86
C THR A 212 28.43 -22.55 6.97
N GLN A 213 28.07 -23.23 8.06
CA GLN A 213 29.02 -23.49 9.14
C GLN A 213 30.23 -24.30 8.64
N GLU A 214 30.02 -25.20 7.68
CA GLU A 214 31.09 -26.00 7.08
C GLU A 214 32.07 -25.16 6.26
N GLU A 215 31.60 -24.14 5.53
CA GLU A 215 32.47 -23.20 4.82
C GLU A 215 33.31 -22.38 5.80
N ILE A 216 32.71 -21.91 6.89
CA ILE A 216 33.41 -21.16 7.95
C ILE A 216 34.48 -22.03 8.61
N ASP A 217 34.15 -23.26 8.98
CA ASP A 217 35.05 -24.17 9.69
C ASP A 217 36.24 -24.63 8.81
N ASN A 218 36.06 -24.65 7.49
CA ASN A 218 37.10 -25.04 6.52
C ASN A 218 37.96 -23.87 6.05
N ALA A 219 37.55 -22.62 6.32
CA ALA A 219 38.30 -21.43 5.94
C ALA A 219 39.51 -21.21 6.86
N PRO A 220 40.63 -20.67 6.34
CA PRO A 220 41.77 -20.33 7.18
C PRO A 220 41.40 -19.22 8.18
N PRO A 221 41.97 -19.24 9.40
CA PRO A 221 41.80 -18.14 10.34
C PRO A 221 42.51 -16.89 9.81
N ARG A 222 41.95 -15.72 10.15
CA ARG A 222 42.53 -14.44 9.78
C ARG A 222 43.90 -14.26 10.44
N PRO A 223 44.96 -13.89 9.69
CA PRO A 223 46.28 -13.65 10.26
C PRO A 223 46.27 -12.49 11.27
N GLU A 224 47.17 -12.54 12.25
CA GLU A 224 47.26 -11.50 13.29
C GLU A 224 47.79 -10.16 12.75
N ASN A 225 48.64 -10.19 11.71
CA ASN A 225 49.14 -8.99 11.06
C ASN A 225 48.37 -8.71 9.78
N ASP A 226 47.92 -7.47 9.60
CA ASP A 226 47.20 -7.05 8.40
C ASP A 226 48.06 -7.16 7.13
N GLU A 227 49.39 -7.10 7.23
CA GLU A 227 50.33 -7.25 6.10
C GLU A 227 50.36 -8.68 5.55
N ASP A 228 49.98 -9.68 6.36
CA ASP A 228 49.93 -11.09 5.97
C ASP A 228 48.56 -11.47 5.36
N ARG A 229 47.63 -10.52 5.26
CA ARG A 229 46.29 -10.74 4.70
C ARG A 229 46.33 -10.81 3.18
N ASP A 230 45.87 -11.93 2.64
CA ASP A 230 45.69 -12.14 1.21
C ASP A 230 44.27 -11.68 0.80
N PRO A 231 44.12 -10.71 -0.11
CA PRO A 231 42.82 -10.25 -0.57
C PRO A 231 42.02 -11.31 -1.34
N ASP A 232 42.66 -12.37 -1.84
CA ASP A 232 42.01 -13.43 -2.62
C ASP A 232 41.53 -14.61 -1.74
N ILE A 233 41.71 -14.54 -0.42
CA ILE A 233 41.31 -15.57 0.54
C ILE A 233 40.15 -15.06 1.41
N GLU A 234 39.07 -15.83 1.47
CA GLU A 234 38.01 -15.62 2.46
C GLU A 234 38.40 -16.30 3.77
N TYR A 235 38.53 -15.51 4.84
CA TYR A 235 38.90 -15.97 6.17
C TYR A 235 37.67 -16.38 6.97
N SER A 236 37.87 -17.29 7.93
CA SER A 236 36.78 -17.81 8.78
C SER A 236 35.99 -16.70 9.50
N GLU A 237 36.68 -15.68 10.00
CA GLU A 237 36.10 -14.54 10.68
C GLU A 237 35.34 -13.61 9.72
N ASP A 238 35.80 -13.49 8.47
CA ASP A 238 35.14 -12.67 7.45
C ASP A 238 33.85 -13.35 6.99
N LEU A 239 33.88 -14.68 6.80
CA LEU A 239 32.69 -15.50 6.51
C LEU A 239 31.67 -15.50 7.65
N GLN A 240 32.13 -15.64 8.89
CA GLN A 240 31.24 -15.54 10.06
C GLN A 240 30.59 -14.16 10.13
N ALA A 241 31.38 -13.09 9.95
CA ALA A 241 30.83 -11.74 9.92
C ALA A 241 29.84 -11.52 8.77
N LYS A 242 30.07 -12.14 7.60
CA LYS A 242 29.14 -12.11 6.47
C LYS A 242 27.83 -12.82 6.80
N LYS A 243 27.91 -14.03 7.35
CA LYS A 243 26.75 -14.78 7.85
C LYS A 243 25.93 -13.94 8.84
N ASP A 244 26.59 -13.37 9.85
CA ASP A 244 25.91 -12.55 10.86
C ASP A 244 25.24 -11.32 10.24
N ARG A 245 25.87 -10.67 9.25
CA ARG A 245 25.26 -9.53 8.53
C ARG A 245 23.99 -9.95 7.78
N ILE A 246 24.04 -11.06 7.04
CA ILE A 246 22.90 -11.58 6.28
C ILE A 246 21.76 -11.98 7.23
N GLU A 247 22.07 -12.73 8.29
CA GLU A 247 21.07 -13.18 9.28
C GLU A 247 20.42 -11.99 10.02
N ASN A 248 21.19 -10.96 10.37
CA ASN A 248 20.65 -9.74 11.00
C ASN A 248 19.88 -8.82 10.03
N ALA A 249 20.05 -9.00 8.72
CA ALA A 249 19.33 -8.25 7.69
C ALA A 249 17.92 -8.81 7.43
N VAL A 250 17.66 -10.05 7.86
CA VAL A 250 16.34 -10.69 7.79
C VAL A 250 15.38 -9.97 8.73
N ARG A 251 14.22 -9.58 8.18
CA ARG A 251 13.18 -8.93 8.95
C ARG A 251 12.34 -9.92 9.72
N THR A 252 11.85 -9.50 10.87
CA THR A 252 10.92 -10.28 11.69
C THR A 252 9.72 -9.43 12.10
N MET A 253 8.64 -10.09 12.49
CA MET A 253 7.47 -9.43 13.07
C MET A 253 7.78 -8.68 14.37
N GLU A 254 8.93 -8.91 15.01
CA GLU A 254 9.39 -8.16 16.19
C GLU A 254 10.01 -6.80 15.84
N ASP A 255 10.35 -6.54 14.57
CA ASP A 255 11.02 -5.28 14.17
C ASP A 255 10.06 -4.08 14.10
N ILE A 256 8.75 -4.34 14.01
CA ILE A 256 7.70 -3.33 14.06
C ILE A 256 6.72 -3.76 15.14
N ASP A 257 6.63 -2.97 16.21
CA ASP A 257 5.73 -3.27 17.32
C ASP A 257 4.32 -2.71 17.10
N SER A 258 3.45 -2.91 18.09
CA SER A 258 2.07 -2.42 18.03
C SER A 258 1.98 -0.89 18.15
N GLU A 259 2.92 -0.22 18.84
CA GLU A 259 2.94 1.24 18.97
C GLU A 259 3.34 1.91 17.65
N ASP A 260 4.31 1.33 16.93
CA ASP A 260 4.70 1.77 15.59
C ASP A 260 3.51 1.71 14.62
N ALA A 261 2.79 0.59 14.62
CA ALA A 261 1.60 0.40 13.78
C ALA A 261 0.47 1.35 14.15
N GLN A 262 0.19 1.55 15.45
CA GLN A 262 -0.80 2.52 15.91
C GLN A 262 -0.43 3.95 15.48
N THR A 263 0.83 4.33 15.64
CA THR A 263 1.34 5.63 15.22
C THR A 263 1.13 5.85 13.73
N TYR A 264 1.48 4.86 12.90
CA TYR A 264 1.24 4.90 11.46
C TYR A 264 -0.25 5.08 11.13
N LEU A 265 -1.12 4.24 11.69
CA LEU A 265 -2.56 4.26 11.41
C LEU A 265 -3.23 5.57 11.84
N THR A 266 -2.92 6.08 13.04
CA THR A 266 -3.44 7.35 13.54
C THR A 266 -2.95 8.52 12.68
N ARG A 267 -1.69 8.50 12.24
CA ARG A 267 -1.14 9.53 11.34
C ARG A 267 -1.88 9.57 10.01
N GLU A 268 -2.12 8.43 9.37
CA GLU A 268 -2.86 8.36 8.11
C GLU A 268 -4.30 8.87 8.27
N LEU A 269 -4.99 8.47 9.33
CA LEU A 269 -6.35 8.93 9.62
C LEU A 269 -6.39 10.44 9.88
N LYS A 270 -5.45 10.98 10.68
CA LYS A 270 -5.36 12.41 11.00
C LYS A 270 -5.11 13.26 9.76
N ALA A 271 -4.32 12.77 8.82
CA ALA A 271 -4.07 13.48 7.57
C ALA A 271 -5.33 13.58 6.70
N ILE A 272 -6.15 12.51 6.65
CA ILE A 272 -7.45 12.50 5.98
C ILE A 272 -8.41 13.47 6.68
N SER A 273 -8.57 13.36 7.99
CA SER A 273 -9.52 14.19 8.75
C SER A 273 -9.19 15.68 8.64
N THR A 274 -7.91 16.03 8.69
CA THR A 274 -7.42 17.41 8.48
C THR A 274 -7.74 17.90 7.06
N THR A 275 -7.48 17.07 6.04
CA THR A 275 -7.76 17.43 4.65
C THR A 275 -9.25 17.63 4.39
N VAL A 276 -10.10 16.75 4.93
CA VAL A 276 -11.55 16.86 4.82
C VAL A 276 -12.04 18.10 5.57
N ALA A 277 -11.58 18.35 6.80
CA ALA A 277 -11.96 19.53 7.58
C ALA A 277 -11.59 20.83 6.84
N ASN A 278 -10.38 20.93 6.32
CA ASN A 278 -9.91 22.13 5.59
C ASN A 278 -10.80 22.47 4.38
N ARG A 279 -11.34 21.46 3.69
CA ARG A 279 -12.29 21.67 2.59
C ARG A 279 -13.60 22.33 3.04
N TYR A 280 -14.03 22.13 4.28
CA TYR A 280 -15.26 22.74 4.80
C TYR A 280 -15.04 24.09 5.49
N PHE A 281 -13.81 24.38 5.93
CA PHE A 281 -13.50 25.63 6.67
C PHE A 281 -12.81 26.70 5.82
N LEU A 282 -12.23 26.35 4.66
CA LEU A 282 -11.49 27.28 3.80
C LEU A 282 -12.18 27.58 2.45
N ASP A 283 -13.28 26.88 2.13
CA ASP A 283 -14.19 27.18 1.01
C ASP A 283 -15.42 27.96 1.51
#